data_AF-A0A2V6G7W1-F1
#
_entry.id   AF-A0A2V6G7W1-F1
#
_cell.length_a   1.000
_cell.length_b   1.000
_cell.length_c   1.000
_cell.angle_alpha   90.00
_cell.angle_beta   90.00
_cell.angle_gamma   90.00
#
_symmetry.space_group_name_H-M   'P 1'
#
loop_
_entity.id
_entity.type
_entity.pdbx_description
1 polymer ?
#
loop_
_entity_poly.entity_id
_entity_poly.type
_entity_poly.pdbx_seq_one_letter_code
_entity_poly.pdbx_strand_id
1 'polypeptide(L)'
;MFRRREKRFVTGFVVVQAQPGPGGAGHWHGHAFGLKGITEKLDLTAEQQAKVQPILDQAKPQIAAIHQEAMQKMHTVTNSTLSQIRPMLTADQQQKLDAIEKAHQDMLNARKQLHDTMED
;
A
#
# COMPACT_ATOMS: atom_id res chain seq x y z
N MET A 1 -59.60 42.07 4.28
CA MET A 1 -59.21 40.80 4.94
C MET A 1 -57.70 40.72 5.02
N PHE A 2 -57.16 40.53 6.22
CA PHE A 2 -55.73 40.33 6.51
C PHE A 2 -55.26 38.94 6.06
N ARG A 3 -54.01 38.87 5.54
CA ARG A 3 -52.92 37.91 5.85
C ARG A 3 -52.01 37.74 4.61
N ARG A 4 -50.69 37.57 4.66
CA ARG A 4 -49.64 37.62 5.70
C ARG A 4 -48.32 37.16 5.01
N ARG A 5 -47.25 37.96 5.15
CA ARG A 5 -45.80 37.61 5.20
C ARG A 5 -45.09 36.98 3.99
N GLU A 6 -44.31 37.84 3.33
CA GLU A 6 -42.85 37.80 3.13
C GLU A 6 -42.04 36.83 4.02
N LYS A 7 -41.19 35.97 3.40
CA LYS A 7 -39.86 35.48 3.86
C LYS A 7 -39.09 34.98 2.61
N ARG A 8 -37.94 35.56 2.20
CA ARG A 8 -36.56 35.25 2.66
C ARG A 8 -36.22 33.77 2.44
N PHE A 9 -35.11 33.32 1.84
CA PHE A 9 -33.76 33.86 1.76
C PHE A 9 -32.94 33.01 0.75
N VAL A 10 -31.84 33.59 0.28
CA VAL A 10 -30.78 33.00 -0.54
C VAL A 10 -30.00 31.92 0.24
N THR A 11 -29.24 31.10 -0.50
CA THR A 11 -28.14 30.18 -0.07
C THR A 11 -28.57 28.82 0.52
N GLY A 12 -27.90 27.71 0.22
CA GLY A 12 -26.56 27.59 -0.36
C GLY A 12 -26.27 26.20 -0.92
N PHE A 13 -25.31 26.19 -1.83
CA PHE A 13 -24.50 25.04 -2.14
C PHE A 13 -23.75 24.63 -0.86
N VAL A 14 -23.90 23.38 -0.45
CA VAL A 14 -22.90 22.72 0.38
C VAL A 14 -22.26 21.67 -0.50
N VAL A 15 -21.15 22.04 -1.14
CA VAL A 15 -20.16 21.06 -1.55
C VAL A 15 -19.57 20.53 -0.24
N VAL A 16 -20.02 19.36 0.19
CA VAL A 16 -19.25 18.58 1.16
C VAL A 16 -17.99 18.17 0.43
N GLN A 17 -16.92 18.94 0.64
CA GLN A 17 -15.57 18.45 0.41
C GLN A 17 -15.41 17.25 1.33
N ALA A 18 -15.56 16.04 0.78
CA ALA A 18 -15.14 14.84 1.46
C ALA A 18 -13.62 14.94 1.62
N GLN A 19 -13.18 15.32 2.81
CA GLN A 19 -11.78 15.18 3.20
C GLN A 19 -11.36 13.74 2.91
N PRO A 20 -10.18 13.50 2.32
CA PRO A 20 -9.61 12.18 2.28
C PRO A 20 -9.44 11.73 3.73
N GLY A 21 -10.29 10.81 4.16
CA GLY A 21 -10.21 10.26 5.50
C GLY A 21 -8.81 9.69 5.72
N PRO A 22 -8.27 9.76 6.95
CA PRO A 22 -7.05 9.08 7.31
C PRO A 22 -7.37 7.58 7.44
N GLY A 23 -7.68 6.95 6.31
CA GLY A 23 -7.51 5.52 6.14
C GLY A 23 -6.02 5.31 6.17
N GLY A 24 -5.50 5.18 7.40
CA GLY A 24 -4.09 5.07 7.69
C GLY A 24 -3.47 4.16 6.67
N ALA A 25 -2.55 4.73 5.90
CA ALA A 25 -1.49 3.99 5.26
C ALA A 25 -0.94 3.08 6.35
N GLY A 26 -1.43 1.84 6.36
CA GLY A 26 -0.81 0.76 7.09
C GLY A 26 0.62 0.85 6.64
N HIS A 27 1.47 1.24 7.58
CA HIS A 27 2.89 1.37 7.43
C HIS A 27 3.44 -0.04 7.19
N TRP A 28 3.10 -0.64 6.07
CA TRP A 28 3.92 -1.64 5.38
C TRP A 28 5.10 -0.91 4.73
N HIS A 29 5.61 0.11 5.43
CA HIS A 29 6.90 0.69 5.13
C HIS A 29 7.89 -0.40 5.45
N GLY A 30 8.34 -1.07 4.38
CA GLY A 30 9.61 -1.75 4.31
C GLY A 30 10.75 -0.78 4.61
N HIS A 31 10.83 -0.31 5.85
CA HIS A 31 12.02 0.30 6.41
C HIS A 31 12.91 -0.85 6.86
N ALA A 32 13.68 -1.37 5.91
CA ALA A 32 15.03 -1.83 6.12
C ALA A 32 15.34 -2.42 7.51
N PHE A 33 14.78 -3.60 7.79
CA PHE A 33 15.45 -4.62 8.61
C PHE A 33 15.87 -5.80 7.73
N GLY A 34 16.39 -5.49 6.54
CA GLY A 34 17.15 -6.46 5.76
C GLY A 34 18.52 -6.66 6.40
N LEU A 35 19.12 -7.83 6.21
CA LEU A 35 20.45 -8.15 6.75
C LEU A 35 21.50 -7.07 6.45
N LYS A 36 21.41 -6.43 5.27
CA LYS A 36 22.28 -5.30 4.88
C LYS A 36 22.16 -4.09 5.83
N GLY A 37 20.93 -3.71 6.19
CA GLY A 37 20.70 -2.58 7.09
C GLY A 37 21.09 -2.87 8.55
N ILE A 38 21.13 -4.14 8.94
CA ILE A 38 21.68 -4.56 10.25
C ILE A 38 23.20 -4.47 10.21
N THR A 39 23.85 -5.02 9.17
CA THR A 39 25.32 -5.01 9.07
C THR A 39 25.90 -3.61 8.96
N GLU A 40 25.19 -2.67 8.32
CA GLU A 40 25.58 -1.26 8.26
C GLU A 40 25.52 -0.55 9.63
N LYS A 41 24.71 -1.04 10.58
CA LYS A 41 24.59 -0.48 11.94
C LYS A 41 25.55 -1.09 12.96
N LEU A 42 26.29 -2.14 12.58
CA LEU A 42 27.22 -2.84 13.47
C LEU A 42 28.63 -2.23 13.44
N ASP A 43 28.84 -1.13 12.72
CA ASP A 43 30.13 -0.44 12.58
C ASP A 43 31.28 -1.42 12.25
N LEU A 44 31.02 -2.34 11.32
CA LEU A 44 31.96 -3.40 10.97
C LEU A 44 33.26 -2.82 10.37
N THR A 45 34.40 -3.36 10.80
CA THR A 45 35.67 -3.06 10.14
C THR A 45 35.68 -3.60 8.71
N ALA A 46 36.57 -3.09 7.86
CA ALA A 46 36.71 -3.57 6.48
C ALA A 46 36.95 -5.09 6.41
N GLU A 47 37.71 -5.63 7.35
CA GLU A 47 37.97 -7.07 7.42
C GLU A 47 36.71 -7.87 7.82
N GLN A 48 35.93 -7.36 8.77
CA GLN A 48 34.67 -7.98 9.17
C GLN A 48 33.65 -7.92 8.04
N GLN A 49 33.56 -6.80 7.33
CA GLN A 49 32.69 -6.64 6.17
C GLN A 49 33.03 -7.67 5.07
N ALA A 50 34.32 -7.85 4.77
CA ALA A 50 34.78 -8.82 3.79
C ALA A 50 34.39 -10.26 4.17
N LYS A 51 34.40 -10.60 5.47
CA LYS A 51 33.98 -11.92 5.97
C LYS A 51 32.46 -12.11 5.96
N VAL A 52 31.69 -11.05 6.19
CA VAL A 52 30.22 -11.10 6.25
C VAL A 52 29.57 -11.08 4.86
N GLN A 53 30.20 -10.41 3.89
CA GLN A 53 29.67 -10.26 2.53
C GLN A 53 29.23 -11.59 1.88
N PRO A 54 30.04 -12.67 1.85
CA PRO A 54 29.59 -13.93 1.25
C PRO A 54 28.40 -14.58 1.98
N ILE A 55 28.28 -14.37 3.30
CA ILE A 55 27.13 -14.87 4.09
C ILE A 55 25.85 -14.14 3.68
N LEU A 56 25.93 -12.82 3.49
CA LEU A 56 24.81 -12.02 3.00
C LEU A 56 24.42 -12.42 1.58
N ASP A 57 25.40 -12.61 0.70
CA ASP A 57 25.15 -12.95 -0.70
C ASP A 57 24.49 -14.33 -0.85
N GLN A 58 24.85 -15.30 0.00
CA GLN A 58 24.17 -16.60 0.08
C GLN A 58 22.73 -16.49 0.61
N ALA A 59 22.47 -15.57 1.54
CA ALA A 59 21.15 -15.41 2.16
C ALA A 59 20.15 -14.64 1.27
N LYS A 60 20.62 -13.69 0.45
CA LYS A 60 19.79 -12.87 -0.45
C LYS A 60 18.75 -13.67 -1.27
N PRO A 61 19.12 -14.71 -2.04
CA PRO A 61 18.14 -15.43 -2.86
C PRO A 61 17.10 -16.17 -2.01
N GLN A 62 17.46 -16.67 -0.82
CA GLN A 62 16.53 -17.36 0.08
C GLN A 62 15.49 -16.38 0.63
N ILE A 63 15.92 -15.19 1.06
CA ILE A 63 15.03 -14.14 1.54
C ILE A 63 14.09 -13.69 0.42
N ALA A 64 14.61 -13.51 -0.80
CA ALA A 64 13.80 -13.14 -1.95
C ALA A 64 12.71 -14.18 -2.25
N ALA A 65 13.06 -15.47 -2.24
CA ALA A 65 12.10 -16.55 -2.45
C ALA A 65 11.01 -16.60 -1.37
N ILE A 66 11.39 -16.52 -0.10
CA ILE A 66 10.43 -16.50 1.03
C ILE A 66 9.52 -15.28 0.93
N HIS A 67 10.07 -14.11 0.61
CA HIS A 67 9.29 -12.90 0.43
C HIS A 67 8.27 -13.03 -0.71
N GLN A 68 8.68 -13.59 -1.86
CA GLN A 68 7.77 -13.83 -2.99
C GLN A 68 6.63 -14.78 -2.60
N GLU A 69 6.94 -15.90 -1.95
CA GLU A 69 5.94 -16.87 -1.49
C GLU A 69 4.97 -16.23 -0.48
N ALA A 70 5.50 -15.50 0.50
CA ALA A 70 4.69 -14.81 1.51
C ALA A 70 3.77 -13.77 0.88
N MET A 71 4.25 -12.98 -0.08
CA MET A 71 3.46 -12.01 -0.82
C MET A 71 2.33 -12.67 -1.61
N GLN A 72 2.58 -13.80 -2.26
CA GLN A 72 1.54 -14.55 -3.00
C GLN A 72 0.43 -15.06 -2.06
N LYS A 73 0.81 -15.62 -0.89
CA LYS A 73 -0.15 -16.07 0.11
C LYS A 73 -0.97 -14.91 0.67
N MET A 74 -0.32 -13.80 1.00
CA MET A 74 -1.00 -12.59 1.48
C MET A 74 -1.98 -12.03 0.44
N HIS A 75 -1.59 -11.96 -0.82
CA HIS A 75 -2.46 -11.53 -1.92
C HIS A 75 -3.71 -12.42 -2.03
N THR A 76 -3.51 -13.74 -1.95
CA THR A 76 -4.61 -14.71 -2.01
C THR A 76 -5.61 -14.53 -0.87
N VAL A 77 -5.11 -14.42 0.37
CA VAL A 77 -5.97 -14.20 1.56
C VAL A 77 -6.70 -12.87 1.44
N THR A 78 -5.99 -11.80 1.08
CA THR A 78 -6.57 -10.46 0.94
C THR A 78 -7.72 -10.45 -0.08
N ASN A 79 -7.51 -11.03 -1.27
CA ASN A 79 -8.54 -11.05 -2.32
C ASN A 79 -9.76 -11.88 -1.92
N SER A 80 -9.53 -13.03 -1.28
CA SER A 80 -10.63 -13.87 -0.77
C SER A 80 -11.45 -13.15 0.30
N THR A 81 -10.78 -12.48 1.23
CA THR A 81 -11.43 -11.70 2.29
C THR A 81 -12.20 -10.51 1.73
N LEU A 82 -11.61 -9.74 0.81
CA LEU A 82 -12.30 -8.61 0.18
C LEU A 82 -13.52 -9.05 -0.62
N SER A 83 -13.45 -10.19 -1.31
CA SER A 83 -14.59 -10.76 -2.05
C SER A 83 -15.77 -11.09 -1.12
N GLN A 84 -15.49 -11.57 0.09
CA GLN A 84 -16.52 -11.86 1.10
C GLN A 84 -17.11 -10.59 1.73
N ILE A 85 -16.29 -9.54 1.90
CA ILE A 85 -16.73 -8.25 2.46
C ILE A 85 -17.56 -7.45 1.45
N ARG A 86 -17.21 -7.51 0.17
CA ARG A 86 -17.80 -6.71 -0.91
C ARG A 86 -19.35 -6.67 -0.93
N PRO A 87 -20.10 -7.78 -0.79
CA PRO A 87 -21.57 -7.74 -0.77
C PRO A 87 -22.16 -7.03 0.47
N MET A 88 -21.37 -6.81 1.52
CA MET A 88 -21.79 -6.09 2.74
C MET A 88 -21.58 -4.57 2.62
N LEU A 89 -20.92 -4.11 1.57
CA LEU A 89 -20.61 -2.70 1.33
C LEU A 89 -21.73 -1.98 0.60
N THR A 90 -21.88 -0.69 0.88
CA THR A 90 -22.73 0.19 0.06
C THR A 90 -22.11 0.45 -1.32
N ALA A 91 -22.90 0.94 -2.28
CA ALA A 91 -22.40 1.27 -3.62
C ALA A 91 -21.17 2.20 -3.59
N ASP A 92 -21.23 3.27 -2.79
CA ASP A 92 -20.12 4.22 -2.64
C ASP A 92 -18.86 3.57 -2.04
N GLN A 93 -19.02 2.63 -1.12
CA GLN A 93 -17.90 1.89 -0.53
C GLN A 93 -17.29 0.88 -1.51
N GLN A 94 -18.12 0.22 -2.33
CA GLN A 94 -17.64 -0.66 -3.39
C GLN A 94 -16.83 0.12 -4.43
N GLN A 95 -17.29 1.31 -4.84
CA GLN A 95 -16.54 2.19 -5.75
C GLN A 95 -15.18 2.60 -5.17
N LYS A 96 -15.12 2.88 -3.86
CA LYS A 96 -13.85 3.19 -3.18
C LYS A 96 -12.92 1.97 -3.17
N LEU A 97 -13.45 0.78 -2.90
CA LEU A 97 -12.68 -0.45 -2.94
C LEU A 97 -12.09 -0.70 -4.33
N ASP A 98 -12.88 -0.52 -5.40
CA ASP A 98 -12.41 -0.65 -6.79
C ASP A 98 -11.27 0.30 -7.12
N ALA A 99 -11.35 1.55 -6.66
CA ALA A 99 -10.29 2.53 -6.88
C ALA A 99 -8.98 2.12 -6.17
N ILE A 100 -9.09 1.57 -4.94
CA ILE A 100 -7.93 1.07 -4.18
C ILE A 100 -7.31 -0.14 -4.88
N GLU A 101 -8.13 -1.12 -5.28
CA GLU A 101 -7.68 -2.33 -6.00
C GLU A 101 -6.98 -1.96 -7.31
N LYS A 102 -7.56 -1.03 -8.08
CA LYS A 102 -6.95 -0.54 -9.32
C LYS A 102 -5.60 0.14 -9.07
N ALA A 103 -5.53 1.06 -8.10
CA ALA A 103 -4.28 1.75 -7.78
C ALA A 103 -3.17 0.78 -7.36
N HIS A 104 -3.52 -0.25 -6.59
CA HIS A 104 -2.58 -1.31 -6.22
C HIS A 104 -2.08 -2.07 -7.46
N GLN A 105 -2.99 -2.50 -8.35
CA GLN A 105 -2.61 -3.22 -9.55
C GLN A 105 -1.72 -2.40 -10.49
N ASP A 106 -2.02 -1.11 -10.66
CA ASP A 106 -1.22 -0.20 -11.48
C ASP A 106 0.20 -0.06 -10.92
N MET A 107 0.34 0.06 -9.60
CA MET A 107 1.65 0.10 -8.93
C MET A 107 2.45 -1.19 -9.13
N LEU A 108 1.80 -2.36 -8.98
CA LEU A 108 2.47 -3.65 -9.21
C LEU A 108 2.94 -3.79 -10.66
N ASN A 109 2.13 -3.36 -11.62
CA ASN A 109 2.50 -3.39 -13.04
C ASN A 109 3.67 -2.43 -13.33
N ALA A 110 3.63 -1.20 -12.81
CA ALA A 110 4.72 -0.25 -12.96
C ALA A 110 6.03 -0.77 -12.35
N ARG A 111 5.95 -1.42 -11.17
CA ARG A 111 7.12 -2.04 -10.54
C ARG A 111 7.71 -3.17 -11.39
N LYS A 112 6.87 -4.01 -11.99
CA LYS A 112 7.33 -5.08 -12.89
C LYS A 112 8.04 -4.49 -14.11
N GLN A 113 7.42 -3.49 -14.76
CA GLN A 113 8.03 -2.82 -15.92
C GLN A 113 9.39 -2.20 -15.57
N LEU A 114 9.51 -1.52 -14.42
CA LEU A 114 10.78 -0.97 -13.96
C LEU A 114 11.84 -2.05 -13.76
N HIS A 115 11.48 -3.19 -13.19
CA HIS A 115 12.39 -4.32 -13.00
C HIS A 115 12.86 -4.88 -14.35
N ASP A 116 11.94 -5.16 -15.26
CA ASP A 116 12.26 -5.69 -16.60
C ASP A 116 13.19 -4.73 -17.36
N THR A 117 12.93 -3.41 -17.33
CA THR A 117 13.77 -2.41 -18.01
C THR A 117 15.16 -2.22 -17.39
N MET A 118 15.39 -2.68 -16.17
CA MET A 118 16.69 -2.59 -15.49
C MET A 118 17.52 -3.88 -15.62
N GLU A 119 16.90 -4.97 -16.06
CA GLU A 119 17.55 -6.28 -16.25
C GLU A 119 17.96 -6.55 -17.72
N ASP A 120 17.52 -5.72 -18.67
CA ASP A 120 17.95 -5.68 -20.09
C ASP A 120 19.16 -4.75 -20.32
#